data_AF-A0A1F9RT35-F1
#
_entry.id   AF-A0A1F9RT35-F1
#
_cell.length_a   1.000
_cell.length_b   1.000
_cell.length_c   1.000
_cell.angle_alpha   90.00
_cell.angle_beta   90.00
_cell.angle_gamma   90.00
#
_symmetry.space_group_name_H-M   'P 1'
#
loop_
_entity.id
_entity.type
_entity.pdbx_description
1 polymer ?
#
loop_
_entity_poly.entity_id
_entity_poly.type
_entity_poly.pdbx_seq_one_letter_code
_entity_poly.pdbx_strand_id
1 'polypeptide(L)'
;MCLFLGVFVSLRRHAGHMAELSALAAAGTSTGLSEVRNSAVTYARSMRGLPYDPLKGEQGDPFGKIGFVVCIDVPLRAYMHAGFDPAGMLRQAAQEHPSWFSIDKGNQPGNRFFYRRVRNYVGLFKNHPALETSGRPQPGDWAFFGPYHIALVSTVFPDGRYEVIEASGRKMHVGTNTGEKMEQTWGPPLFFGRWRARTI
;
A
#
# COMPACT_ATOMS: atom_id res chain seq x y z
N MET A 1 45.55 -1.75 49.18
CA MET A 1 45.24 -0.88 48.02
C MET A 1 45.31 -1.75 46.77
N CYS A 2 44.17 -2.24 46.25
CA CYS A 2 44.05 -2.91 44.95
C CYS A 2 42.58 -2.85 44.50
N LEU A 3 42.40 -2.56 43.20
CA LEU A 3 41.25 -1.94 42.57
C LEU A 3 40.07 -2.88 42.24
N PHE A 4 38.88 -2.27 42.28
CA PHE A 4 37.67 -2.68 41.57
C PHE A 4 37.89 -2.73 40.04
N LEU A 5 37.96 -3.92 39.44
CA LEU A 5 37.82 -4.10 37.98
C LEU A 5 37.08 -5.43 37.72
N GLY A 6 35.75 -5.39 37.61
CA GLY A 6 34.98 -6.63 37.38
C GLY A 6 33.52 -6.49 36.97
N VAL A 7 32.97 -5.28 36.80
CA VAL A 7 31.53 -5.09 36.54
C VAL A 7 31.19 -4.80 35.06
N PHE A 8 32.18 -4.52 34.21
CA PHE A 8 31.91 -4.09 32.82
C PHE A 8 31.70 -5.19 31.78
N VAL A 9 31.91 -6.48 32.11
CA VAL A 9 31.80 -7.58 31.11
C VAL A 9 30.39 -8.20 31.08
N SER A 10 29.60 -8.08 32.15
CA SER A 10 28.29 -8.75 32.24
C SER A 10 27.15 -8.02 31.50
N LEU A 11 27.18 -6.69 31.41
CA LEU A 11 26.13 -5.89 30.77
C LEU A 11 26.11 -5.97 29.23
N ARG A 12 27.23 -6.32 28.58
CA ARG A 12 27.28 -6.45 27.11
C ARG A 12 26.64 -7.74 26.59
N ARG A 13 26.61 -8.82 27.39
CA ARG A 13 26.02 -10.11 26.94
C ARG A 13 24.49 -10.13 26.98
N HIS A 14 23.84 -9.35 27.85
CA HIS A 14 22.38 -9.26 27.87
C HIS A 14 21.81 -8.32 26.80
N ALA A 15 22.52 -7.23 26.45
CA ALA A 15 22.09 -6.35 25.37
C ALA A 15 22.17 -7.01 23.98
N GLY A 16 23.18 -7.86 23.75
CA GLY A 16 23.34 -8.61 22.49
C GLY A 16 22.23 -9.64 22.28
N HIS A 17 21.89 -10.41 23.31
CA HIS A 17 20.87 -11.47 23.21
C HIS A 17 19.46 -10.90 22.99
N MET A 18 19.13 -9.75 23.58
CA MET A 18 17.85 -9.07 23.35
C MET A 18 17.76 -8.42 21.96
N ALA A 19 18.88 -7.90 21.43
CA ALA A 19 18.93 -7.37 20.07
C ALA A 19 18.79 -8.48 19.01
N GLU A 20 19.37 -9.65 19.26
CA GLU A 20 19.31 -10.81 18.36
C GLU A 20 17.92 -11.46 18.34
N LEU A 21 17.26 -11.56 19.50
CA LEU A 21 15.86 -12.02 19.60
C LEU A 21 14.88 -11.02 18.95
N SER A 22 15.12 -9.72 19.09
CA SER A 22 14.34 -8.67 18.40
C SER A 22 14.55 -8.71 16.88
N ALA A 23 15.77 -8.94 16.41
CA ALA A 23 16.08 -9.10 14.99
C ALA A 23 15.47 -10.37 14.39
N LEU A 24 15.44 -11.49 15.12
CA LEU A 24 14.79 -12.73 14.69
C LEU A 24 13.25 -12.59 14.65
N ALA A 25 12.65 -11.89 15.61
CA ALA A 25 11.21 -11.56 15.57
C ALA A 25 10.87 -10.61 14.41
N ALA A 26 11.71 -9.61 14.13
CA ALA A 26 11.60 -8.73 12.98
C ALA A 26 11.83 -9.47 11.63
N ALA A 27 12.69 -10.49 11.60
CA ALA A 27 12.93 -11.33 10.43
C ALA A 27 11.70 -12.23 10.12
N GLY A 28 11.06 -12.79 11.14
CA GLY A 28 9.80 -13.55 10.98
C GLY A 28 8.63 -12.70 10.49
N THR A 29 8.51 -11.45 10.96
CA THR A 29 7.45 -10.52 10.52
C THR A 29 7.71 -9.88 9.16
N SER A 30 8.98 -9.61 8.81
CA SER A 30 9.36 -9.09 7.49
C SER A 30 9.19 -10.14 6.38
N THR A 31 9.46 -11.42 6.68
CA THR A 31 9.19 -12.53 5.76
C THR A 31 7.70 -12.58 5.39
N GLY A 32 6.80 -12.54 6.38
CA GLY A 32 5.35 -12.53 6.13
C GLY A 32 4.86 -11.32 5.33
N LEU A 33 5.40 -10.12 5.58
CA LEU A 33 5.03 -8.94 4.78
C LEU A 33 5.55 -9.00 3.34
N SER A 34 6.76 -9.52 3.13
CA SER A 34 7.31 -9.71 1.79
C SER A 34 6.48 -10.69 0.97
N GLU A 35 6.00 -11.78 1.58
CA GLU A 35 5.11 -12.76 0.95
C GLU A 35 3.78 -12.14 0.55
N VAL A 36 3.18 -11.34 1.43
CA VAL A 36 1.95 -10.59 1.16
C VAL A 36 2.14 -9.65 -0.03
N ARG A 37 3.23 -8.87 -0.06
CA ARG A 37 3.52 -7.96 -1.18
C ARG A 37 3.73 -8.71 -2.48
N ASN A 38 4.46 -9.82 -2.46
CA ASN A 38 4.69 -10.66 -3.63
C ASN A 38 3.39 -11.30 -4.14
N SER A 39 2.52 -11.75 -3.24
CA SER A 39 1.18 -12.24 -3.57
C SER A 39 0.32 -11.15 -4.21
N ALA A 40 0.30 -9.95 -3.62
CA ALA A 40 -0.40 -8.80 -4.18
C ALA A 40 0.10 -8.41 -5.58
N VAL A 41 1.42 -8.34 -5.79
CA VAL A 41 2.02 -8.07 -7.12
C VAL A 41 1.63 -9.15 -8.12
N THR A 42 1.67 -10.42 -7.72
CA THR A 42 1.31 -11.55 -8.59
C THR A 42 -0.16 -11.47 -9.03
N TYR A 43 -1.06 -11.19 -8.10
CA TYR A 43 -2.48 -11.01 -8.40
C TYR A 43 -2.75 -9.76 -9.24
N ALA A 44 -2.05 -8.65 -8.98
CA ALA A 44 -2.13 -7.48 -9.85
C ALA A 44 -1.74 -7.81 -11.29
N ARG A 45 -0.70 -8.63 -11.49
CA ARG A 45 -0.28 -9.08 -12.82
C ARG A 45 -1.33 -9.93 -13.51
N SER A 46 -2.11 -10.73 -12.78
CA SER A 46 -3.19 -11.55 -13.35
C SER A 46 -4.42 -10.74 -13.73
N MET A 47 -4.56 -9.51 -13.25
CA MET A 47 -5.65 -8.60 -13.65
C MET A 47 -5.43 -7.94 -15.00
N ARG A 48 -4.26 -8.10 -15.64
CA ARG A 48 -3.99 -7.51 -16.96
C ARG A 48 -5.05 -7.93 -17.99
N GLY A 49 -5.54 -6.95 -18.75
CA GLY A 49 -6.61 -7.14 -19.73
C GLY A 49 -8.03 -6.99 -19.17
N LEU A 50 -8.23 -6.92 -17.85
CA LEU A 50 -9.54 -6.59 -17.30
C LEU A 50 -10.01 -5.20 -17.78
N PRO A 51 -11.27 -5.05 -18.24
CA PRO A 51 -11.74 -3.82 -18.83
C PRO A 51 -11.90 -2.72 -17.78
N TYR A 52 -11.58 -1.48 -18.16
CA TYR A 52 -11.76 -0.31 -17.30
C TYR A 52 -13.23 0.11 -17.24
N ASP A 53 -13.69 0.60 -16.09
CA ASP A 53 -15.05 1.13 -15.91
C ASP A 53 -15.19 2.55 -16.49
N PRO A 54 -15.88 2.74 -17.64
CA PRO A 54 -16.08 4.07 -18.21
C PRO A 54 -16.87 5.01 -17.27
N LEU A 55 -17.68 4.45 -16.37
CA LEU A 55 -18.45 5.20 -15.36
C LEU A 55 -17.66 5.49 -14.09
N LYS A 56 -16.34 5.20 -14.09
CA LYS A 56 -15.39 5.56 -13.02
C LYS A 56 -15.84 5.11 -11.63
N GLY A 57 -16.56 3.98 -11.55
CA GLY A 57 -16.99 3.39 -10.30
C GLY A 57 -18.21 4.04 -9.65
N GLU A 58 -18.92 4.94 -10.33
CA GLU A 58 -20.14 5.59 -9.82
C GLU A 58 -21.26 4.58 -9.48
N GLN A 59 -21.26 3.44 -10.18
CA GLN A 59 -22.19 2.33 -9.91
C GLN A 59 -21.67 1.33 -8.86
N GLY A 60 -20.51 1.58 -8.25
CA GLY A 60 -19.85 0.59 -7.41
C GLY A 60 -19.19 -0.52 -8.26
N ASP A 61 -19.02 -1.71 -7.68
CA ASP A 61 -18.39 -2.86 -8.34
C ASP A 61 -19.41 -4.01 -8.50
N PRO A 62 -20.47 -3.85 -9.32
CA PRO A 62 -21.61 -4.77 -9.37
C PRO A 62 -21.25 -6.19 -9.82
N PHE A 63 -20.08 -6.38 -10.44
CA PHE A 63 -19.62 -7.67 -10.94
C PHE A 63 -18.36 -8.19 -10.22
N GLY A 64 -17.93 -7.51 -9.15
CA GLY A 64 -16.81 -7.92 -8.31
C GLY A 64 -15.56 -8.28 -9.14
N LYS A 65 -15.03 -9.49 -8.92
CA LYS A 65 -13.78 -9.97 -9.56
C LYS A 65 -13.79 -9.95 -11.09
N ILE A 66 -14.96 -10.03 -11.73
CA ILE A 66 -15.14 -10.05 -13.20
C ILE A 66 -15.56 -8.66 -13.73
N GLY A 67 -15.82 -7.73 -12.81
CA GLY A 67 -16.32 -6.40 -13.12
C GLY A 67 -15.29 -5.46 -13.70
N PHE A 68 -15.83 -4.40 -14.30
CA PHE A 68 -15.05 -3.26 -14.73
C PHE A 68 -14.29 -2.64 -13.56
N VAL A 69 -13.03 -2.28 -13.82
CA VAL A 69 -12.13 -1.78 -12.78
C VAL A 69 -11.78 -0.32 -12.97
N VAL A 70 -11.56 0.38 -11.87
CA VAL A 70 -10.89 1.68 -11.86
C VAL A 70 -9.52 1.58 -11.21
N CYS A 71 -8.74 2.65 -11.25
CA CYS A 71 -7.34 2.65 -10.84
C CYS A 71 -7.12 2.08 -9.42
N ILE A 72 -7.99 2.37 -8.45
CA ILE A 72 -7.90 1.88 -7.07
C ILE A 72 -8.21 0.38 -6.90
N ASP A 73 -8.97 -0.23 -7.83
CA ASP A 73 -9.35 -1.62 -7.69
C ASP A 73 -8.15 -2.55 -7.89
N VAL A 74 -7.16 -2.13 -8.67
CA VAL A 74 -5.91 -2.90 -8.86
C VAL A 74 -5.20 -3.10 -7.50
N PRO A 75 -4.78 -2.06 -6.77
CA PRO A 75 -4.18 -2.23 -5.47
C PRO A 75 -5.13 -2.88 -4.44
N LEU A 76 -6.42 -2.54 -4.44
CA LEU A 76 -7.37 -3.12 -3.48
C LEU A 76 -7.54 -4.62 -3.65
N ARG A 77 -7.86 -5.08 -4.86
CA ARG A 77 -8.10 -6.51 -5.13
C ARG A 77 -6.82 -7.32 -4.92
N ALA A 78 -5.66 -6.74 -5.27
CA ALA A 78 -4.36 -7.35 -5.01
C ALA A 78 -4.12 -7.62 -3.52
N TYR A 79 -4.34 -6.63 -2.65
CA TYR A 79 -4.13 -6.81 -1.22
C TYR A 79 -5.24 -7.61 -0.53
N MET A 80 -6.48 -7.54 -1.01
CA MET A 80 -7.55 -8.46 -0.60
C MET A 80 -7.22 -9.91 -0.91
N HIS A 81 -6.66 -10.18 -2.09
CA HIS A 81 -6.17 -11.53 -2.41
C HIS A 81 -5.04 -11.98 -1.49
N ALA A 82 -4.14 -11.07 -1.11
CA ALA A 82 -3.05 -11.33 -0.19
C ALA A 82 -3.47 -11.38 1.30
N GLY A 83 -4.79 -11.38 1.61
CA GLY A 83 -5.32 -11.56 2.95
C GLY A 83 -5.44 -10.28 3.80
N PHE A 84 -5.28 -9.10 3.20
CA PHE A 84 -5.50 -7.81 3.87
C PHE A 84 -6.86 -7.24 3.48
N ASP A 85 -7.53 -6.51 4.38
CA ASP A 85 -8.77 -5.79 4.04
C ASP A 85 -8.57 -4.26 4.11
N PRO A 86 -8.00 -3.63 3.06
CA PRO A 86 -7.81 -2.18 3.07
C PRO A 86 -9.15 -1.41 3.10
N ALA A 87 -10.22 -1.98 2.54
CA ALA A 87 -11.53 -1.33 2.51
C ALA A 87 -12.17 -1.32 3.90
N GLY A 88 -12.09 -2.44 4.64
CA GLY A 88 -12.48 -2.52 6.04
C GLY A 88 -11.67 -1.58 6.92
N MET A 89 -10.33 -1.59 6.78
CA MET A 89 -9.43 -0.67 7.50
C MET A 89 -9.79 0.80 7.24
N LEU A 90 -10.06 1.17 5.99
CA LEU A 90 -10.46 2.53 5.64
C LEU A 90 -11.79 2.92 6.28
N ARG A 91 -12.79 2.03 6.25
CA ARG A 91 -14.12 2.29 6.86
C ARG A 91 -14.01 2.47 8.37
N GLN A 92 -13.28 1.58 9.03
CA GLN A 92 -13.05 1.66 10.48
C GLN A 92 -12.35 2.97 10.84
N ALA A 93 -11.24 3.29 10.16
CA ALA A 93 -10.51 4.54 10.40
C ALA A 93 -11.39 5.77 10.15
N ALA A 94 -12.27 5.75 9.15
CA ALA A 94 -13.17 6.87 8.87
C ALA A 94 -14.29 7.04 9.91
N GLN A 95 -14.66 5.98 10.61
CA GLN A 95 -15.59 6.04 11.75
C GLN A 95 -14.90 6.54 13.01
N GLU A 96 -13.70 6.03 13.30
CA GLU A 96 -12.94 6.36 14.52
C GLU A 96 -12.26 7.73 14.43
N HIS A 97 -11.79 8.10 13.24
CA HIS A 97 -10.99 9.29 12.99
C HIS A 97 -11.46 10.05 11.74
N PRO A 98 -12.69 10.59 11.74
CA PRO A 98 -13.24 11.29 10.56
C PRO A 98 -12.39 12.48 10.11
N SER A 99 -11.63 13.11 11.01
CA SER A 99 -10.74 14.25 10.70
C SER A 99 -9.56 13.91 9.78
N TRP A 100 -9.24 12.62 9.60
CA TRP A 100 -8.20 12.18 8.64
C TRP A 100 -8.65 12.27 7.18
N PHE A 101 -9.95 12.46 6.94
CA PHE A 101 -10.56 12.37 5.62
C PHE A 101 -11.28 13.67 5.27
N SER A 102 -11.21 14.06 3.99
CA SER A 102 -12.01 15.17 3.47
C SER A 102 -13.46 14.72 3.28
N ILE A 103 -14.24 14.71 4.35
CA ILE A 103 -15.65 14.30 4.35
C ILE A 103 -16.51 15.45 3.81
N ASP A 104 -17.27 15.18 2.76
CA ASP A 104 -18.19 16.11 2.11
C ASP A 104 -19.53 15.38 1.79
N LYS A 105 -20.54 16.09 1.27
CA LYS A 105 -21.86 15.50 0.95
C LYS A 105 -21.76 14.29 0.01
N GLY A 106 -20.74 14.24 -0.86
CA GLY A 106 -20.46 13.14 -1.77
C GLY A 106 -19.41 12.15 -1.26
N ASN A 107 -18.88 12.31 -0.04
CA ASN A 107 -17.75 11.53 0.51
C ASN A 107 -17.95 11.07 1.94
N GLN A 108 -19.12 10.52 2.22
CA GLN A 108 -19.44 10.00 3.55
C GLN A 108 -18.96 8.54 3.67
N PRO A 109 -18.51 8.07 4.85
CA PRO A 109 -18.15 6.66 5.07
C PRO A 109 -19.28 5.68 4.75
N GLY A 110 -20.54 6.10 4.93
CA GLY A 110 -21.73 5.32 4.57
C GLY A 110 -22.01 5.26 3.05
N ASN A 111 -21.24 5.99 2.24
CA ASN A 111 -21.40 5.97 0.79
C ASN A 111 -20.77 4.68 0.21
N ARG A 112 -21.52 3.98 -0.64
CA ARG A 112 -21.09 2.72 -1.29
C ARG A 112 -19.77 2.80 -2.07
N PHE A 113 -19.33 3.99 -2.50
CA PHE A 113 -18.08 4.15 -3.24
C PHE A 113 -16.97 4.84 -2.43
N PHE A 114 -17.18 5.08 -1.12
CA PHE A 114 -16.17 5.71 -0.26
C PHE A 114 -14.82 4.98 -0.32
N TYR A 115 -14.85 3.65 -0.31
CA TYR A 115 -13.67 2.80 -0.38
C TYR A 115 -13.06 2.68 -1.79
N ARG A 116 -13.66 3.30 -2.81
CA ARG A 116 -13.12 3.36 -4.19
C ARG A 116 -12.62 4.76 -4.55
N ARG A 117 -12.40 5.63 -3.55
CA ARG A 117 -11.85 6.97 -3.78
C ARG A 117 -10.40 7.04 -3.32
N VAL A 118 -9.49 7.31 -4.26
CA VAL A 118 -8.05 7.42 -4.01
C VAL A 118 -7.74 8.41 -2.89
N ARG A 119 -8.39 9.59 -2.87
CA ARG A 119 -8.24 10.61 -1.82
C ARG A 119 -8.42 10.08 -0.40
N ASN A 120 -9.28 9.07 -0.20
CA ASN A 120 -9.54 8.53 1.13
C ASN A 120 -8.37 7.65 1.59
N TYR A 121 -7.75 6.89 0.68
CA TYR A 121 -6.51 6.16 0.97
C TYR A 121 -5.32 7.10 1.16
N VAL A 122 -5.28 8.26 0.48
CA VAL A 122 -4.28 9.29 0.79
C VAL A 122 -4.38 9.72 2.26
N GLY A 123 -5.59 9.98 2.75
CA GLY A 123 -5.83 10.27 4.17
C GLY A 123 -5.41 9.10 5.08
N LEU A 124 -5.78 7.87 4.71
CA LEU A 124 -5.43 6.67 5.48
C LEU A 124 -3.91 6.47 5.60
N PHE A 125 -3.18 6.49 4.49
CA PHE A 125 -1.72 6.26 4.49
C PHE A 125 -0.93 7.33 5.24
N LYS A 126 -1.44 8.57 5.31
CA LYS A 126 -0.79 9.66 6.04
C LYS A 126 -0.95 9.56 7.55
N ASN A 127 -2.00 8.89 8.04
CA ASN A 127 -2.37 8.95 9.46
C ASN A 127 -2.38 7.58 10.16
N HIS A 128 -2.64 6.49 9.45
CA HIS A 128 -2.82 5.19 10.08
C HIS A 128 -1.48 4.55 10.49
N PRO A 129 -1.30 4.12 11.75
CA PRO A 129 0.01 3.67 12.26
C PRO A 129 0.54 2.41 11.57
N ALA A 130 -0.33 1.54 11.07
CA ALA A 130 0.07 0.34 10.31
C ALA A 130 0.56 0.64 8.88
N LEU A 131 0.47 1.88 8.41
CA LEU A 131 0.84 2.30 7.07
C LEU A 131 2.01 3.29 7.12
N GLU A 132 2.76 3.34 6.02
CA GLU A 132 3.84 4.31 5.83
C GLU A 132 3.81 4.92 4.44
N THR A 133 4.28 6.16 4.35
CA THR A 133 4.53 6.87 3.09
C THR A 133 6.04 6.93 2.84
N SER A 134 6.48 6.63 1.62
CA SER A 134 7.87 6.66 1.21
C SER A 134 8.06 7.50 -0.06
N GLY A 135 9.24 8.11 -0.22
CA GLY A 135 9.65 8.76 -1.47
C GLY A 135 10.32 7.82 -2.47
N ARG A 136 10.57 6.56 -2.10
CA ARG A 136 11.26 5.57 -2.96
C ARG A 136 10.34 4.38 -3.22
N PRO A 137 10.21 3.87 -4.46
CA PRO A 137 9.34 2.75 -4.76
C PRO A 137 9.91 1.42 -4.25
N GLN A 138 9.01 0.50 -3.90
CA GLN A 138 9.28 -0.94 -3.69
C GLN A 138 8.17 -1.77 -4.35
N PRO A 139 8.45 -3.01 -4.79
CA PRO A 139 7.41 -3.92 -5.24
C PRO A 139 6.32 -4.11 -4.17
N GLY A 140 5.06 -4.02 -4.60
CA GLY A 140 3.88 -4.07 -3.73
C GLY A 140 3.41 -2.71 -3.22
N ASP A 141 4.19 -1.63 -3.40
CA ASP A 141 3.76 -0.30 -3.00
C ASP A 141 2.57 0.22 -3.81
N TRP A 142 1.81 1.10 -3.20
CA TRP A 142 0.76 1.88 -3.84
C TRP A 142 1.34 3.22 -4.25
N ALA A 143 1.56 3.45 -5.54
CA ALA A 143 2.03 4.72 -6.06
C ALA A 143 0.83 5.68 -6.20
N PHE A 144 0.79 6.75 -5.42
CA PHE A 144 -0.29 7.75 -5.44
C PHE A 144 0.06 8.93 -6.34
N PHE A 145 -0.68 9.13 -7.42
CA PHE A 145 -0.52 10.24 -8.35
C PHE A 145 -1.64 11.26 -8.10
N GLY A 146 -1.40 12.19 -7.17
CA GLY A 146 -2.43 13.08 -6.68
C GLY A 146 -3.52 12.37 -5.85
N PRO A 147 -4.65 13.04 -5.57
CA PRO A 147 -5.77 12.46 -4.84
C PRO A 147 -6.74 11.65 -5.73
N TYR A 148 -6.42 11.46 -7.02
CA TYR A 148 -7.36 10.92 -8.01
C TYR A 148 -6.87 9.66 -8.72
N HIS A 149 -5.57 9.40 -8.75
CA HIS A 149 -5.03 8.25 -9.46
C HIS A 149 -4.01 7.47 -8.62
N ILE A 150 -4.00 6.16 -8.83
CA ILE A 150 -3.18 5.24 -8.05
C ILE A 150 -2.82 4.03 -8.90
N ALA A 151 -1.65 3.47 -8.64
CA ALA A 151 -1.20 2.23 -9.27
C ALA A 151 -0.46 1.35 -8.26
N LEU A 152 -0.29 0.07 -8.58
CA LEU A 152 0.52 -0.84 -7.77
C LEU A 152 1.90 -1.03 -8.39
N VAL A 153 2.97 -0.73 -7.65
CA VAL A 153 4.35 -0.95 -8.07
C VAL A 153 4.59 -2.45 -8.17
N SER A 154 4.98 -2.90 -9.36
CA SER A 154 5.17 -4.32 -9.66
C SER A 154 6.64 -4.72 -9.74
N THR A 155 7.51 -3.79 -10.14
CA THR A 155 8.95 -4.02 -10.33
C THR A 155 9.69 -2.72 -10.01
N VAL A 156 10.85 -2.83 -9.38
CA VAL A 156 11.82 -1.73 -9.22
C VAL A 156 13.16 -2.25 -9.73
N PHE A 157 13.79 -1.51 -10.64
CA PHE A 157 15.05 -1.87 -11.28
C PHE A 157 16.24 -1.32 -10.48
N PRO A 158 17.46 -1.88 -10.65
CA PRO A 158 18.65 -1.41 -9.93
C PRO A 158 19.01 0.07 -10.14
N ASP A 159 18.62 0.63 -11.28
CA ASP A 159 18.84 2.05 -11.63
C ASP A 159 17.78 2.99 -11.05
N GLY A 160 16.84 2.48 -10.25
CA GLY A 160 15.77 3.25 -9.62
C GLY A 160 14.53 3.45 -10.49
N ARG A 161 14.54 3.02 -11.76
CA ARG A 161 13.30 2.96 -12.56
C ARG A 161 12.33 1.96 -11.94
N TYR A 162 11.05 2.13 -12.21
CA TYR A 162 10.02 1.23 -11.70
C TYR A 162 8.91 1.01 -12.73
N GLU A 163 8.17 -0.08 -12.57
CA GLU A 163 6.95 -0.40 -13.33
C GLU A 163 5.76 -0.51 -12.39
N VAL A 164 4.62 -0.04 -12.87
CA VAL A 164 3.36 -0.15 -12.15
C VAL A 164 2.33 -0.91 -12.98
N ILE A 165 1.37 -1.52 -12.29
CA ILE A 165 0.14 -2.05 -12.86
C ILE A 165 -0.97 -1.08 -12.50
N GLU A 166 -1.66 -0.59 -13.52
CA GLU A 166 -2.74 0.37 -13.37
C GLU A 166 -3.93 0.03 -14.28
N ALA A 167 -5.09 0.57 -13.91
CA ALA A 167 -6.22 0.71 -14.82
C ALA A 167 -6.45 2.21 -15.05
N SER A 168 -6.66 2.61 -16.31
CA SER A 168 -6.96 4.00 -16.63
C SER A 168 -7.93 4.09 -17.81
N GLY A 169 -8.78 5.13 -17.80
CA GLY A 169 -9.72 5.39 -18.89
C GLY A 169 -9.04 5.71 -20.22
N ARG A 170 -7.73 6.04 -20.23
CA ARG A 170 -6.96 6.18 -21.47
C ARG A 170 -6.61 4.82 -22.09
N LYS A 171 -6.33 3.81 -21.26
CA LYS A 171 -6.02 2.45 -21.71
C LYS A 171 -7.28 1.64 -21.96
N MET A 172 -8.37 1.95 -21.25
CA MET A 172 -9.61 1.18 -21.22
C MET A 172 -9.46 -0.26 -20.68
N HIS A 173 -8.33 -0.59 -20.05
CA HIS A 173 -8.06 -1.88 -19.41
C HIS A 173 -6.94 -1.77 -18.37
N VAL A 174 -6.73 -2.82 -17.58
CA VAL A 174 -5.57 -2.98 -16.69
C VAL A 174 -4.34 -3.36 -17.48
N GLY A 175 -3.23 -2.65 -17.29
CA GLY A 175 -1.96 -3.00 -17.92
C GLY A 175 -0.75 -2.41 -17.21
N THR A 176 0.44 -2.83 -17.61
CA THR A 176 1.70 -2.30 -17.11
C THR A 176 2.01 -0.93 -17.74
N ASN A 177 2.65 -0.03 -16.99
CA ASN A 177 3.33 1.17 -17.48
C ASN A 177 4.66 1.35 -16.74
N THR A 178 5.58 2.07 -17.37
CA THR A 178 6.78 2.57 -16.68
C THR A 178 6.42 3.73 -15.76
N GLY A 179 7.18 3.92 -14.68
CA GLY A 179 7.08 5.07 -13.79
C GLY A 179 7.17 6.38 -14.55
N GLU A 180 8.14 6.51 -15.47
CA GLU A 180 8.30 7.68 -16.33
C GLU A 180 7.02 8.04 -17.10
N LYS A 181 6.36 7.07 -17.74
CA LYS A 181 5.12 7.32 -18.48
C LYS A 181 3.97 7.73 -17.56
N MET A 182 3.92 7.17 -16.36
CA MET A 182 2.97 7.59 -15.34
C MET A 182 3.20 9.03 -14.93
N GLU A 183 4.46 9.42 -14.72
CA GLU A 183 4.87 10.76 -14.32
C GLU A 183 4.58 11.81 -15.40
N GLN A 184 4.81 11.48 -16.67
CA GLN A 184 4.41 12.32 -17.81
C GLN A 184 2.89 12.53 -17.89
N THR A 185 2.10 11.53 -17.48
CA THR A 185 0.63 11.57 -17.60
C THR A 185 -0.05 12.23 -16.39
N TRP A 186 0.46 11.97 -15.19
CA TRP A 186 -0.20 12.30 -13.93
C TRP A 186 0.64 13.21 -13.01
N GLY A 187 1.88 13.52 -13.38
CA GLY A 187 2.87 14.16 -12.50
C GLY A 187 3.61 13.15 -11.61
N PRO A 188 4.63 13.59 -10.85
CA PRO A 188 5.34 12.72 -9.92
C PRO A 188 4.40 12.14 -8.85
N PRO A 189 4.68 10.92 -8.31
CA PRO A 189 3.92 10.40 -7.18
C PRO A 189 3.99 11.36 -5.98
N LEU A 190 2.86 11.57 -5.30
CA LEU A 190 2.83 12.25 -4.00
C LEU A 190 3.67 11.47 -2.97
N PHE A 191 3.56 10.14 -3.01
CA PHE A 191 4.33 9.18 -2.23
C PHE A 191 4.04 7.76 -2.73
N PHE A 192 4.86 6.82 -2.29
CA PHE A 192 4.63 5.38 -2.35
C PHE A 192 4.13 4.91 -0.99
N GLY A 193 2.88 4.44 -0.92
CA GLY A 193 2.26 3.93 0.29
C GLY A 193 2.54 2.44 0.45
N ARG A 194 2.91 2.00 1.66
CA ARG A 194 3.02 0.57 1.96
C ARG A 194 2.65 0.23 3.39
N TRP A 195 2.35 -1.04 3.63
CA TRP A 195 2.15 -1.57 4.97
C TRP A 195 3.48 -1.63 5.71
N ARG A 196 3.45 -1.23 7.00
CA ARG A 196 4.58 -1.49 7.90
C ARG A 196 4.64 -2.96 8.25
N ALA A 197 5.85 -3.47 8.48
CA ALA A 197 5.99 -4.76 9.16
C ALA A 197 5.29 -4.63 10.52
N ARG A 198 4.50 -5.63 10.92
CA ARG A 198 3.88 -5.62 12.26
C ARG A 198 5.00 -5.60 13.29
N THR A 199 5.17 -4.47 13.98
CA THR A 199 5.87 -4.44 15.27
C THR A 199 4.86 -4.97 16.28
N ILE A 200 5.10 -6.17 16.80
CA ILE A 200 4.34 -6.70 17.94
C ILE A 200 4.91 -6.07 19.21
#